data_AF-X0YYB8-F1
#
_entry.id   AF-X0YYB8-F1
#
_cell.length_a   1.000
_cell.length_b   1.000
_cell.length_c   1.000
_cell.angle_alpha   90.00
_cell.angle_beta   90.00
_cell.angle_gamma   90.00
#
_symmetry.space_group_name_H-M   'P 1'
#
loop_
_entity.id
_entity.type
_entity.pdbx_description
1 polymer ?
#
loop_
_entity_poly.entity_id
_entity_poly.type
_entity_poly.pdbx_seq_one_letter_code
_entity_poly.pdbx_strand_id
1 'polypeptide(L)'
;VSGAFRPTSLQKILYGDTLNEYISNDLIGLPMLKVLENKPDLILVRDAEFLKLRPRIDMPILWVRATAEGQYVLQALPGHDQEAEAGRDVLPQRLRGSSIMEPFSRIHSALEEAHNLKVGEGQ
;
A
#
# COMPACT_ATOMS: atom_id res chain seq x y z
N VAL A 1 21.00 8.47 2.99
CA VAL A 1 19.81 9.14 3.52
C VAL A 1 18.74 9.11 2.43
N SER A 2 17.76 8.23 2.59
CA SER A 2 16.58 8.11 1.75
C SER A 2 15.78 9.41 1.80
N GLY A 3 15.79 10.20 0.73
CA GLY A 3 14.94 11.37 0.63
C GLY A 3 13.48 10.91 0.58
N ALA A 4 12.78 10.98 1.71
CA ALA A 4 11.32 10.94 1.70
C ALA A 4 10.82 11.95 0.66
N PHE A 5 9.88 11.55 -0.20
CA PHE A 5 9.26 12.45 -1.17
C PHE A 5 8.63 13.63 -0.41
N ARG A 6 9.32 14.76 -0.37
CA ARG A 6 8.87 15.97 0.32
C ARG A 6 8.34 16.92 -0.75
N PRO A 7 7.01 17.03 -0.92
CA PRO A 7 6.44 17.95 -1.88
C PRO A 7 6.88 19.39 -1.59
N THR A 8 7.26 20.12 -2.63
CA THR A 8 7.70 21.52 -2.53
C THR A 8 6.54 22.43 -2.13
N SER A 9 6.83 23.63 -1.62
CA SER A 9 5.79 24.62 -1.31
C SER A 9 4.92 24.93 -2.53
N LEU A 10 5.51 25.01 -3.72
CA LEU A 10 4.78 25.23 -4.97
C LEU A 10 3.84 24.04 -5.29
N GLN A 11 4.32 22.80 -5.15
CA GLN A 11 3.47 21.62 -5.36
C GLN A 11 2.31 21.58 -4.36
N LYS A 12 2.55 21.90 -3.09
CA LYS A 12 1.48 21.98 -2.09
C LYS A 12 0.40 22.98 -2.49
N ILE A 13 0.79 24.15 -3.00
CA ILE A 13 -0.16 25.18 -3.47
C ILE A 13 -0.92 24.71 -4.71
N LEU A 14 -0.21 24.16 -5.71
CA LEU A 14 -0.82 23.78 -6.99
C LEU A 14 -1.78 22.59 -6.87
N TYR A 15 -1.44 21.60 -6.05
CA TYR A 15 -2.23 20.37 -5.92
C TYR A 15 -3.28 20.44 -4.81
N GLY A 16 -3.09 21.27 -3.78
CA GLY A 16 -4.02 21.39 -2.65
C GLY A 16 -4.40 20.02 -2.09
N ASP A 17 -5.70 19.72 -2.07
CA ASP A 17 -6.25 18.48 -1.54
C ASP A 17 -5.91 17.23 -2.39
N THR A 18 -5.52 17.42 -3.67
CA THR A 18 -5.11 16.31 -4.56
C THR A 18 -3.64 15.94 -4.42
N LEU A 19 -2.90 16.62 -3.54
CA LEU A 19 -1.46 16.40 -3.40
C LEU A 19 -1.13 14.95 -3.01
N ASN A 20 -1.92 14.36 -2.10
CA ASN A 20 -1.68 12.99 -1.66
C ASN A 20 -1.95 11.98 -2.79
N GLU A 21 -3.00 12.22 -3.58
CA GLU A 21 -3.32 11.43 -4.76
C GLU A 21 -2.17 11.49 -5.78
N TYR A 22 -1.69 12.69 -6.09
CA TYR A 22 -0.58 12.89 -7.03
C TYR A 22 0.72 12.19 -6.55
N ILE A 23 1.07 12.34 -5.27
CA ILE A 23 2.26 11.69 -4.72
C ILE A 23 2.11 10.16 -4.80
N SER A 24 0.98 9.64 -4.32
CA SER A 24 0.74 8.20 -4.25
C SER A 24 0.69 7.57 -5.64
N ASN A 25 -0.05 8.18 -6.57
CA ASN A 25 -0.33 7.56 -7.86
C ASN A 25 0.70 7.92 -8.94
N ASP A 26 1.03 9.20 -9.11
CA ASP A 26 1.88 9.65 -10.21
C ASP A 26 3.37 9.57 -9.90
N LEU A 27 3.78 9.93 -8.68
CA LEU A 27 5.20 9.96 -8.32
C LEU A 27 5.74 8.61 -7.83
N ILE A 28 4.91 7.84 -7.13
CA ILE A 28 5.35 6.60 -6.48
C ILE A 28 4.77 5.38 -7.19
N GLY A 29 3.44 5.23 -7.15
CA GLY A 29 2.78 3.98 -7.53
C GLY A 29 3.00 3.61 -8.99
N LEU A 30 2.67 4.49 -9.94
CA LEU A 30 2.79 4.18 -11.37
C LEU A 30 4.25 3.89 -11.79
N PRO A 31 5.26 4.69 -11.40
CA PRO A 31 6.66 4.36 -11.68
C PRO A 31 7.09 3.01 -11.10
N MET A 32 6.72 2.72 -9.84
CA MET A 32 7.07 1.44 -9.21
C MET A 32 6.49 0.25 -9.99
N LEU A 33 5.23 0.34 -10.39
CA LEU A 33 4.55 -0.75 -11.11
C LEU A 33 5.08 -0.93 -12.54
N LYS A 34 5.54 0.13 -13.20
CA LYS A 34 6.13 0.07 -14.55
C LYS A 34 7.48 -0.63 -14.59
N VAL A 35 8.23 -0.61 -13.48
CA VAL A 35 9.57 -1.20 -13.40
C VAL A 35 9.53 -2.69 -13.02
N LEU A 36 8.38 -3.20 -12.58
CA LEU A 36 8.24 -4.63 -12.25
C LEU A 36 8.48 -5.50 -13.49
N GLU A 37 9.52 -6.33 -13.44
CA GLU A 37 9.83 -7.31 -14.50
C GLU A 37 8.74 -8.39 -14.60
N ASN A 38 8.27 -8.87 -13.44
CA ASN A 38 7.19 -9.83 -13.35
C ASN A 38 5.90 -9.12 -12.95
N LYS A 39 4.89 -9.20 -13.81
CA LYS A 39 3.56 -8.62 -13.54
C LYS A 39 2.82 -9.50 -12.53
N PRO A 40 2.45 -8.99 -11.35
CA PRO A 40 1.70 -9.76 -10.37
C PRO A 40 0.25 -9.95 -10.85
N ASP A 41 -0.35 -11.08 -10.47
CA ASP A 41 -1.78 -11.35 -10.74
C ASP A 41 -2.72 -10.43 -9.95
N LEU A 42 -2.23 -9.87 -8.84
CA LEU A 42 -2.98 -8.98 -7.95
C LEU A 42 -2.03 -8.09 -7.14
N ILE A 43 -2.43 -6.84 -6.91
CA ILE A 43 -1.74 -5.88 -6.05
C ILE A 43 -2.59 -5.61 -4.80
N LEU A 44 -1.97 -5.69 -3.63
CA LEU A 44 -2.59 -5.32 -2.36
C LEU A 44 -2.04 -4.00 -1.85
N VAL A 45 -2.92 -3.07 -1.46
CA VAL A 45 -2.55 -1.75 -0.95
C VAL A 45 -3.14 -1.51 0.44
N ARG A 46 -2.46 -0.69 1.26
CA ARG A 46 -2.94 -0.29 2.59
C ARG A 46 -3.70 1.04 2.60
N ASP A 47 -3.42 1.89 1.62
CA ASP A 47 -4.06 3.19 1.46
C ASP A 47 -4.99 3.13 0.25
N ALA A 48 -6.22 3.59 0.43
CA ALA A 48 -7.25 3.57 -0.59
C ALA A 48 -6.92 4.51 -1.77
N GLU A 49 -6.05 5.52 -1.58
CA GLU A 49 -5.64 6.42 -2.66
C GLU A 49 -5.02 5.69 -3.86
N PHE A 50 -4.35 4.55 -3.61
CA PHE A 50 -3.76 3.73 -4.66
C PHE A 50 -4.78 2.98 -5.52
N LEU A 51 -6.05 2.86 -5.10
CA LEU A 51 -7.10 2.26 -5.95
C LEU A 51 -7.28 3.05 -7.25
N LYS A 52 -6.98 4.36 -7.24
CA LYS A 52 -7.07 5.24 -8.42
C LYS A 52 -6.00 4.93 -9.49
N LEU A 53 -5.02 4.06 -9.20
CA LEU A 53 -4.12 3.53 -10.23
C LEU A 53 -4.79 2.51 -11.14
N ARG A 54 -5.86 1.85 -10.68
CA ARG A 54 -6.48 0.73 -11.40
C ARG A 54 -6.90 1.07 -12.84
N PRO A 55 -7.42 2.27 -13.18
CA PRO A 55 -7.72 2.64 -14.56
C PRO A 55 -6.47 2.85 -15.45
N ARG A 56 -5.29 2.94 -14.85
CA ARG A 56 -4.01 3.26 -15.52
C ARG A 56 -3.11 2.03 -15.68
N ILE A 57 -3.50 0.88 -15.13
CA ILE A 57 -2.76 -0.37 -15.18
C ILE A 57 -3.71 -1.55 -15.43
N ASP A 58 -3.17 -2.66 -15.92
CA ASP A 58 -3.97 -3.84 -16.26
C ASP A 58 -4.15 -4.81 -15.08
N MET A 59 -3.38 -4.64 -14.00
CA MET A 59 -3.41 -5.52 -12.85
C MET A 59 -4.51 -5.09 -11.85
N PRO A 60 -5.26 -6.04 -11.27
CA PRO A 60 -6.18 -5.74 -10.17
C PRO A 60 -5.47 -5.11 -8.98
N ILE A 61 -6.11 -4.10 -8.37
CA ILE A 61 -5.62 -3.45 -7.15
C ILE A 61 -6.72 -3.55 -6.09
N LEU A 62 -6.38 -4.15 -4.96
CA LEU A 62 -7.30 -4.32 -3.85
C LEU A 62 -6.77 -3.64 -2.59
N TRP A 63 -7.62 -2.84 -1.98
CA TRP A 63 -7.36 -2.23 -0.69
C TRP A 63 -7.62 -3.23 0.43
N VAL A 64 -6.62 -3.43 1.27
CA VAL A 64 -6.66 -4.29 2.45
C VAL A 64 -7.07 -3.43 3.65
N ARG A 65 -8.31 -3.59 4.09
CA ARG A 65 -8.87 -2.85 5.22
C ARG A 65 -9.07 -3.76 6.43
N ALA A 66 -8.62 -3.32 7.61
CA ALA A 66 -8.94 -3.99 8.86
C ALA A 66 -10.39 -3.69 9.28
N THR A 67 -11.11 -4.71 9.72
CA THR A 67 -12.44 -4.59 10.35
C THR A 67 -12.28 -4.32 11.85
N ALA A 68 -13.37 -3.92 12.50
CA ALA A 68 -13.38 -3.70 13.96
C ALA A 68 -13.02 -4.97 14.75
N GLU A 69 -13.23 -6.15 14.18
CA GLU A 69 -12.92 -7.46 14.77
C GLU A 69 -11.47 -7.91 14.50
N GLY A 70 -10.65 -7.06 13.88
CA GLY A 70 -9.25 -7.38 13.55
C GLY A 70 -9.10 -8.31 12.34
N GLN A 71 -10.18 -8.59 11.61
CA GLN A 71 -10.11 -9.29 10.33
C GLN A 71 -9.72 -8.33 9.22
N TYR A 72 -9.30 -8.86 8.07
CA TYR A 72 -9.01 -8.04 6.89
C TYR A 72 -10.02 -8.33 5.78
N VAL A 73 -10.49 -7.26 5.15
CA VAL A 73 -11.34 -7.33 3.95
C VAL A 73 -10.61 -6.71 2.77
N LEU A 74 -10.85 -7.28 1.59
CA LEU A 74 -10.39 -6.74 0.32
C LEU A 74 -11.51 -5.92 -0.31
N GLN A 75 -11.16 -4.73 -0.78
CA GLN A 75 -12.08 -3.85 -1.48
C GLN A 75 -11.44 -3.39 -2.79
N ALA A 76 -12.18 -3.46 -3.89
CA ALA A 76 -11.75 -2.95 -5.19
C ALA A 76 -12.15 -1.47 -5.37
N LEU A 77 -11.67 -0.85 -6.44
CA LEU A 77 -12.19 0.43 -6.90
C LEU A 77 -13.67 0.26 -7.30
N PRO A 78 -14.58 1.22 -7.00
CA PRO A 78 -15.98 1.16 -7.44
C PRO A 78 -16.09 0.90 -8.96
N GLY A 79 -16.93 -0.06 -9.34
CA GLY A 79 -17.05 -0.51 -10.74
C GLY A 79 -16.12 -1.69 -11.10
N HIS A 80 -15.28 -2.14 -10.17
CA HIS A 80 -14.42 -3.32 -10.30
C HIS A 80 -14.66 -4.34 -9.18
N ASP A 81 -15.84 -4.35 -8.59
CA ASP A 81 -16.18 -5.13 -7.39
C ASP A 81 -15.90 -6.64 -7.52
N GLN A 82 -16.07 -7.18 -8.73
CA GLN A 82 -15.76 -8.58 -9.07
C GLN A 82 -14.28 -8.96 -8.83
N GLU A 83 -13.36 -7.99 -8.89
CA GLU A 83 -11.93 -8.23 -8.62
C GLU A 83 -11.68 -8.54 -7.15
N ALA A 84 -12.48 -7.97 -6.24
CA ALA A 84 -12.35 -8.24 -4.81
C ALA A 84 -12.73 -9.68 -4.48
N GLU A 85 -13.71 -10.24 -5.19
CA GLU A 85 -14.10 -11.64 -5.06
C GLU A 85 -13.03 -12.57 -5.64
N ALA A 86 -12.65 -12.36 -6.90
CA ALA A 86 -11.60 -13.16 -7.56
C ALA A 86 -10.25 -13.09 -6.80
N GLY A 87 -9.91 -11.93 -6.25
CA GLY A 87 -8.70 -11.76 -5.45
C GLY A 87 -8.65 -12.63 -4.20
N ARG A 88 -9.80 -12.90 -3.55
CA ARG A 88 -9.87 -13.83 -2.42
C ARG A 88 -9.52 -15.26 -2.82
N ASP A 89 -9.86 -15.66 -4.04
CA ASP A 89 -9.57 -16.99 -4.56
C ASP A 89 -8.10 -17.15 -4.97
N VAL A 90 -7.50 -16.09 -5.51
CA VAL A 90 -6.07 -16.07 -5.86
C VAL A 90 -5.18 -16.10 -4.61
N LEU A 91 -5.65 -15.54 -3.49
CA LEU A 91 -4.88 -15.57 -2.24
C LEU A 91 -4.58 -17.01 -1.78
N PRO A 92 -3.30 -17.33 -1.49
CA PRO A 92 -2.91 -18.60 -0.92
C PRO A 92 -3.78 -18.95 0.29
N GLN A 93 -4.22 -20.21 0.40
CA GLN A 93 -5.08 -20.65 1.51
C GLN A 93 -4.51 -20.32 2.89
N ARG A 94 -3.17 -20.30 3.04
CA ARG A 94 -2.48 -19.92 4.28
C ARG A 94 -2.68 -18.46 4.68
N LEU A 95 -2.97 -17.60 3.69
CA LEU A 95 -3.29 -16.19 3.88
C LEU A 95 -4.79 -15.94 4.04
N ARG A 96 -5.64 -16.95 3.81
CA ARG A 96 -7.09 -16.86 4.05
C ARG A 96 -7.35 -17.00 5.55
N GLY A 97 -7.89 -15.95 6.17
CA GLY A 97 -8.23 -15.92 7.60
C GLY A 97 -7.06 -15.63 8.56
N SER A 98 -5.82 -15.54 8.05
CA SER A 98 -4.67 -15.03 8.79
C SER A 98 -4.40 -13.58 8.39
N SER A 99 -3.86 -12.77 9.31
CA SER A 99 -3.47 -11.40 8.98
C SER A 99 -2.34 -11.40 7.95
N ILE A 100 -2.66 -11.10 6.69
CA ILE A 100 -1.67 -10.87 5.61
C ILE A 100 -0.66 -9.79 6.02
N MET A 101 -1.08 -8.90 6.92
CA MET A 101 -0.26 -7.81 7.41
C MET A 101 0.68 -8.20 8.55
N GLU A 102 0.42 -9.29 9.29
CA GLU A 102 1.22 -9.67 10.46
C GLU A 102 2.72 -9.71 10.17
N PRO A 103 3.20 -10.34 9.07
CA PRO A 103 4.64 -10.42 8.82
C PRO A 103 5.26 -9.04 8.66
N PHE A 104 4.56 -8.13 7.98
CA PHE A 104 5.02 -6.75 7.76
C PHE A 104 4.97 -5.94 9.05
N SER A 105 3.90 -6.10 9.84
CA SER A 105 3.77 -5.44 11.15
C SER A 105 4.89 -5.86 12.09
N ARG A 106 5.21 -7.15 12.14
CA ARG A 106 6.29 -7.67 13.00
C ARG A 106 7.65 -7.14 12.59
N ILE A 107 7.94 -7.05 11.29
CA ILE A 107 9.18 -6.44 10.78
C ILE A 107 9.23 -4.95 11.14
N HIS A 108 8.12 -4.23 10.99
CA HIS A 108 8.03 -2.81 11.35
C HIS A 108 8.32 -2.59 12.84
N SER A 109 7.66 -3.35 13.72
CA SER A 109 7.88 -3.27 15.16
C SER A 109 9.34 -3.56 15.54
N ALA A 110 9.95 -4.58 14.93
CA ALA A 110 11.36 -4.90 15.16
C ALA A 110 12.30 -3.77 14.70
N LEU A 111 12.00 -3.09 13.60
CA LEU A 111 12.77 -1.95 13.11
C LEU A 111 12.63 -0.73 14.04
N GLU A 112 11.43 -0.43 14.53
CA GLU A 112 11.20 0.65 15.48
C GLU A 112 11.94 0.40 16.80
N GLU A 113 11.88 -0.83 17.33
CA GLU A 113 12.60 -1.21 18.55
C GLU A 113 14.12 -1.06 18.37
N ALA A 114 14.67 -1.57 17.26
CA ALA A 114 16.09 -1.43 16.95
C ALA A 114 16.52 0.04 16.77
N HIS A 115 15.65 0.89 16.22
CA HIS A 115 15.92 2.33 16.10
C HIS A 115 15.97 3.01 17.47
N ASN A 116 15.03 2.67 18.36
CA ASN A 116 14.96 3.21 19.72
C ASN A 116 16.15 2.77 20.58
N LEU A 117 16.62 1.53 20.44
CA LEU A 117 17.79 1.01 21.16
C LEU A 117 19.10 1.73 20.78
N LYS A 118 19.26 2.14 19.50
CA LYS A 118 20.45 2.88 19.05
C LYS A 118 20.56 4.31 19.62
N VAL A 119 19.51 4.83 20.27
CA VAL A 119 19.54 6.10 21.00
C VAL A 119 20.02 5.91 22.46
N GLY A 120 20.15 4.67 22.94
CA GLY A 120 20.50 4.33 24.32
C GLY A 120 21.97 3.97 24.60
N GLU A 121 22.80 3.70 23.59
CA GLU A 121 24.22 3.33 23.76
C GLU A 121 25.17 4.55 23.74
N GLY A 122 24.70 5.68 24.28
CA GLY A 122 25.48 6.90 24.46
C GLY A 122 25.42 7.40 25.90
N GLN A 123 25.98 6.63 26.83
CA GLN A 123 26.42 7.11 28.14
C GLN A 123 27.85 6.64 28.41
#